data_AF-A0A2W7HXJ1-F1
#
_entry.id   AF-A0A2W7HXJ1-F1
#
_cell.length_a   1.000
_cell.length_b   1.000
_cell.length_c   1.000
_cell.angle_alpha   90.00
_cell.angle_beta   90.00
_cell.angle_gamma   90.00
#
_symmetry.space_group_name_H-M   'P 1'
#
loop_
_entity.id
_entity.type
_entity.pdbx_description
1 polymer ?
#
loop_
_entity_poly.entity_id
_entity_poly.type
_entity_poly.pdbx_seq_one_letter_code
_entity_poly.pdbx_strand_id
1 'polypeptide(L)' 'MGVLDRLVLSDAAWDRMAPLIIGRPDQKGSTGRDNRMFVEGVLWIVR' A
#
# COMPACT_ATOMS: atom_id res chain seq x y z
N MET A 1 -20.70 0.87 -5.61
CA MET A 1 -19.64 0.83 -4.58
C MET A 1 -18.29 0.93 -5.29
N GLY A 2 -17.64 2.10 -5.20
CA GLY A 2 -16.38 2.35 -5.90
C GLY A 2 -15.20 1.62 -5.25
N VAL A 3 -14.06 1.56 -5.93
CA VAL A 3 -12.83 0.93 -5.42
C VAL A 3 -12.40 1.55 -4.08
N LEU A 4 -12.52 2.88 -3.96
CA LEU A 4 -12.17 3.63 -2.75
C LEU A 4 -13.01 3.25 -1.51
N ASP A 5 -14.24 2.78 -1.72
CA ASP A 5 -15.16 2.39 -0.65
C ASP A 5 -14.75 1.06 0.03
N ARG A 6 -13.83 0.32 -0.59
CA ARG A 6 -13.33 -0.97 -0.11
C ARG A 6 -11.92 -0.89 0.49
N LEU A 7 -11.27 0.26 0.38
CA LEU A 7 -9.93 0.47 0.90
C LEU A 7 -9.96 0.58 2.43
N VAL A 8 -8.98 -0.06 3.07
CA VAL A 8 -8.86 -0.11 4.53
C VAL A 8 -7.91 0.98 5.02
N LEU A 9 -6.90 1.37 4.23
CA LEU A 9 -5.93 2.38 4.65
C LEU A 9 -6.42 3.79 4.41
N SER A 10 -6.48 4.55 5.50
CA SER A 10 -6.53 6.01 5.42
C SER A 10 -5.20 6.56 4.89
N ASP A 11 -5.26 7.74 4.27
CA ASP A 11 -4.06 8.42 3.77
C ASP A 11 -3.05 8.69 4.89
N ALA A 12 -3.52 9.11 6.07
CA ALA A 12 -2.66 9.35 7.22
C ALA A 12 -1.94 8.08 7.72
N ALA A 13 -2.59 6.92 7.65
CA ALA A 13 -1.94 5.64 8.00
C ALA A 13 -0.93 5.25 6.93
N TRP A 14 -1.28 5.43 5.65
CA TRP A 14 -0.38 5.18 4.53
C TRP A 14 0.88 6.04 4.60
N ASP A 15 0.76 7.34 4.83
CA ASP A 15 1.90 8.27 4.90
C ASP A 15 2.93 7.89 5.97
N ARG A 16 2.46 7.32 7.09
CA ARG A 16 3.35 6.84 8.16
C ARG A 16 4.08 5.55 7.79
N MET A 17 3.45 4.68 7.00
CA MET A 17 4.02 3.39 6.62
C MET A 17 4.86 3.43 5.35
N ALA A 18 4.49 4.26 4.37
CA ALA A 18 5.13 4.31 3.06
C ALA A 18 6.66 4.43 3.10
N PRO A 19 7.28 5.21 4.02
CA PRO A 19 8.74 5.29 4.13
C PRO A 19 9.41 4.01 4.66
N LEU A 20 8.65 3.08 5.23
CA LEU A 20 9.13 1.80 5.76
C LEU A 20 8.95 0.64 4.76
N ILE A 21 8.12 0.82 3.74
CA ILE A 21 7.88 -0.19 2.71
C ILE A 21 9.12 -0.32 1.81
N ILE A 22 9.50 -1.57 1.50
CA ILE A 22 10.56 -1.90 0.55
C ILE A 22 10.05 -1.86 -0.90
N GLY A 23 10.96 -1.79 -1.87
CA GLY A 23 10.60 -1.74 -3.29
C GLY A 23 10.05 -0.37 -3.71
N ARG A 24 10.57 0.70 -3.10
CA ARG A 24 10.28 2.08 -3.51
C ARG A 24 11.15 2.49 -4.71
N PRO A 25 10.73 3.50 -5.50
CA PRO A 25 11.49 3.97 -6.67
C PRO A 25 12.93 4.42 -6.39
N ASP A 26 13.20 4.87 -5.16
CA ASP A 26 14.53 5.30 -4.70
C ASP A 26 15.45 4.14 -4.29
N GLN A 27 14.95 2.90 -4.28
CA GLN A 27 15.68 1.73 -3.82
C GLN A 27 16.16 0.85 -4.98
N LYS A 28 17.31 0.20 -4.81
CA LYS A 28 17.79 -0.80 -5.76
C LYS A 28 16.95 -2.07 -5.66
N GLY A 29 16.64 -2.67 -6.81
CA GLY A 29 15.88 -3.92 -6.91
C GLY A 29 14.54 -3.75 -7.62
N SER A 30 13.66 -4.73 -7.47
CA SER A 30 12.33 -4.67 -8.06
C SER A 30 11.43 -3.70 -7.30
N THR A 31 10.72 -2.85 -8.04
CA THR A 31 9.68 -1.97 -7.50
C THR A 31 8.30 -2.55 -7.79
N GLY A 32 7.41 -2.49 -6.80
CA GLY A 32 6.01 -2.83 -7.01
C GLY A 32 5.33 -1.78 -7.89
N ARG A 33 4.35 -2.18 -8.71
CA ARG A 33 3.56 -1.23 -9.53
C ARG A 33 2.86 -0.20 -8.66
N ASP A 34 2.28 -0.65 -7.55
CA ASP A 34 1.64 0.19 -6.55
C ASP A 34 1.75 -0.50 -5.19
N ASN A 35 2.66 0.00 -4.35
CA ASN A 35 2.91 -0.56 -3.02
C ASN A 35 1.71 -0.35 -2.08
N ARG A 36 0.88 0.69 -2.27
CA ARG A 36 -0.32 0.91 -1.46
C ARG A 36 -1.35 -0.17 -1.76
N MET A 37 -1.62 -0.40 -3.05
CA MET A 37 -2.56 -1.44 -3.45
C MET A 37 -2.12 -2.85 -3.04
N PHE A 38 -0.81 -3.12 -3.00
CA PHE A 38 -0.30 -4.38 -2.45
C PHE A 38 -0.67 -4.53 -0.96
N VAL A 39 -0.41 -3.52 -0.14
CA VAL A 39 -0.73 -3.56 1.30
C VAL A 39 -2.25 -3.62 1.53
N GLU A 40 -3.04 -2.87 0.77
CA GLU A 40 -4.51 -2.97 0.77
C GLU A 40 -4.99 -4.40 0.49
N GLY A 41 -4.37 -5.07 -0.49
CA GLY A 41 -4.66 -6.47 -0.80
C GLY A 41 -4.36 -7.42 0.36
N VAL A 42 -3.24 -7.22 1.06
CA VAL A 42 -2.91 -7.99 2.26
C VAL A 42 -3.93 -7.76 3.37
N LEU A 43 -4.28 -6.49 3.64
CA LEU A 43 -5.27 -6.11 4.65
C LEU A 43 -6.66 -6.67 4.35
N TRP A 44 -7.03 -6.77 3.06
CA TRP A 44 -8.26 -7.39 2.65
C TRP A 44 -8.30 -8.91 2.95
N ILE A 45 -7.18 -9.62 2.80
CA ILE A 45 -7.09 -11.05 3.12
C ILE A 45 -7.23 -11.30 4.63
N VAL A 46 -6.63 -10.45 5.46
CA VAL A 46 -6.64 -10.61 6.92
C VAL A 46 -7.85 -9.98 7.61
N ARG A 47 -8.78 -9.40 6.84
CA ARG A 47 -10.01 -8.78 7.32
C ARG A 47 -10.99 -9.78 7.94
#